data_AF-A0A1H0WJG8-F1
#
_entry.id   AF-A0A1H0WJG8-F1
#
_cell.length_a   1.000
_cell.length_b   1.000
_cell.length_c   1.000
_cell.angle_alpha   90.00
_cell.angle_beta   90.00
_cell.angle_gamma   90.00
#
_symmetry.space_group_name_H-M   'P 1'
#
loop_
_entity.id
_entity.type
_entity.pdbx_description
1 polymer ?
#
loop_
_entity_poly.entity_id
_entity_poly.type
_entity_poly.pdbx_seq_one_letter_code
_entity_poly.pdbx_strand_id
1 'polypeptide(L)'
;MTARVVLAEFGQADMHAVARLLRDSGIEVVFAGHGSPDQVVTIAIQEDADAIAVDEHVGMVTARLKEQNAADIEVYDYIDVLTWAAKAKVVTDLTVIVTLW
;
A
#
# COMPACT_ATOMS: atom_id res chain seq x y z
N MET A 1 -13.15 8.83 8.24
CA MET A 1 -12.25 7.72 8.59
C MET A 1 -10.89 8.05 8.02
N THR A 2 -9.81 7.68 8.72
CA THR A 2 -8.45 7.79 8.20
C THR A 2 -8.17 6.53 7.41
N ALA A 3 -7.75 6.64 6.15
CA ALA A 3 -7.42 5.46 5.35
C ALA A 3 -6.14 4.79 5.87
N ARG A 4 -6.07 3.47 5.81
CA ARG A 4 -4.93 2.63 6.21
C ARG A 4 -4.39 1.85 5.03
N VAL A 5 -3.06 1.80 4.95
CA VAL A 5 -2.33 1.02 3.96
C VAL A 5 -1.29 0.12 4.60
N VAL A 6 -1.22 -1.13 4.13
CA VAL A 6 -0.12 -2.05 4.42
C VAL A 6 0.93 -1.93 3.33
N LEU A 7 2.19 -1.70 3.72
CA LEU A 7 3.33 -1.72 2.80
C LEU A 7 4.14 -3.00 3.00
N ALA A 8 4.48 -3.68 1.91
CA ALA A 8 5.30 -4.88 1.94
C ALA A 8 6.33 -4.92 0.81
N GLU A 9 7.50 -5.47 1.13
CA GLU A 9 8.67 -5.52 0.25
C GLU A 9 8.99 -6.97 -0.09
N PHE A 10 8.74 -7.38 -1.34
CA PHE A 10 9.06 -8.70 -1.86
C PHE A 10 10.34 -8.72 -2.70
N GLY A 11 10.67 -7.60 -3.33
CA GLY A 11 11.82 -7.46 -4.23
C GLY A 11 13.01 -6.76 -3.58
N GLN A 12 13.45 -5.66 -4.19
CA GLN A 12 14.61 -4.87 -3.76
C GLN A 12 14.24 -3.41 -3.44
N ALA A 13 12.95 -3.05 -3.51
CA ALA A 13 12.55 -1.68 -3.25
C ALA A 13 12.71 -1.33 -1.76
N ASP A 14 13.16 -0.11 -1.49
CA ASP A 14 13.08 0.52 -0.17
C ASP A 14 11.85 1.44 -0.15
N MET A 15 10.84 1.07 0.63
CA MET A 15 9.56 1.77 0.70
C MET A 15 9.50 2.78 1.86
N HIS A 16 10.59 3.04 2.59
CA HIS A 16 10.58 3.99 3.71
C HIS A 16 10.23 5.42 3.28
N ALA A 17 10.70 5.87 2.12
CA ALA A 17 10.34 7.18 1.57
C ALA A 17 8.85 7.28 1.23
N VAL A 18 8.30 6.23 0.61
CA VAL A 18 6.86 6.12 0.31
C VAL A 18 6.03 6.11 1.59
N ALA A 19 6.43 5.30 2.57
CA ALA A 19 5.80 5.24 3.88
C ALA A 19 5.76 6.60 4.57
N ARG A 20 6.83 7.39 4.45
CA ARG A 20 6.88 8.75 4.98
C ARG A 20 5.90 9.67 4.26
N LEU A 21 5.89 9.68 2.93
CA LEU A 21 4.96 10.51 2.14
C LEU A 21 3.49 10.21 2.45
N LEU A 22 3.15 8.93 2.60
CA LEU A 22 1.80 8.49 2.98
C LEU A 22 1.42 8.99 4.39
N ARG A 23 2.31 8.84 5.37
CA ARG A 23 2.11 9.34 6.73
C ARG A 23 1.99 10.87 6.77
N ASP A 24 2.83 11.57 6.03
CA ASP A 24 2.79 13.04 5.92
C ASP A 24 1.48 13.52 5.27
N SER A 25 0.91 12.69 4.38
CA SER A 25 -0.42 12.89 3.80
C SER A 25 -1.56 12.51 4.77
N GLY A 26 -1.24 12.03 5.97
CA GLY A 26 -2.16 11.59 7.01
C GLY A 26 -2.92 10.31 6.66
N ILE A 27 -2.27 9.40 5.92
CA ILE A 27 -2.65 8.00 5.77
C ILE A 27 -1.99 7.20 6.91
N GLU A 28 -2.71 6.26 7.49
CA GLU A 28 -2.14 5.33 8.46
C GLU A 28 -1.34 4.26 7.71
N VAL A 29 -0.07 4.06 8.10
CA VAL A 29 0.82 3.14 7.41
C VAL A 29 1.28 2.03 8.35
N VAL A 30 0.85 0.81 8.04
CA VAL A 30 1.37 -0.43 8.62
C VAL A 30 2.49 -0.94 7.74
N PHE A 31 3.70 -1.05 8.30
CA PHE A 31 4.86 -1.55 7.56
C PHE A 31 5.07 -3.03 7.88
N ALA A 32 4.67 -3.91 6.96
CA ALA A 32 4.85 -5.35 7.09
C ALA A 32 6.30 -5.77 6.80
N GLY A 33 7.04 -4.97 6.04
CA GLY A 33 8.41 -5.26 5.61
C GLY A 33 8.45 -6.48 4.69
N HIS A 34 9.49 -7.30 4.84
CA HIS A 34 9.64 -8.55 4.08
C HIS A 34 8.75 -9.66 4.65
N GLY A 35 8.16 -10.44 3.74
CA GLY A 35 7.33 -11.58 4.12
C GLY A 35 6.84 -12.38 2.93
N SER A 36 5.97 -13.35 3.17
CA SER A 36 5.24 -14.05 2.10
C SER A 36 3.96 -13.29 1.73
N PRO A 37 3.43 -13.46 0.51
CA PRO A 37 2.14 -12.89 0.11
C PRO A 37 1.01 -13.24 1.08
N ASP A 38 1.00 -14.47 1.60
CA ASP A 38 0.00 -14.93 2.56
C ASP A 38 0.12 -14.20 3.91
N GLN A 39 1.35 -13.93 4.36
CA GLN A 39 1.58 -13.13 5.56
C GLN A 39 1.11 -11.69 5.38
N VAL A 40 1.41 -11.07 4.23
CA VAL A 40 1.00 -9.69 3.93
C VAL A 40 -0.52 -9.56 3.87
N VAL A 41 -1.20 -10.50 3.22
CA VAL A 41 -2.67 -10.55 3.18
C VAL A 41 -3.26 -10.74 4.57
N THR A 42 -2.67 -11.62 5.39
CA THR A 42 -3.13 -11.82 6.77
C THR A 42 -3.03 -10.54 7.58
N ILE A 43 -1.91 -9.81 7.47
CA ILE A 43 -1.71 -8.52 8.14
C ILE A 43 -2.75 -7.50 7.65
N ALA A 44 -2.95 -7.38 6.33
CA ALA A 44 -3.91 -6.42 5.77
C ALA A 44 -5.34 -6.64 6.24
N ILE A 45 -5.78 -7.90 6.33
CA ILE A 45 -7.11 -8.25 6.85
C ILE A 45 -7.20 -7.94 8.35
N GLN A 46 -6.18 -8.30 9.15
CA GLN A 46 -6.18 -8.07 10.59
C GLN A 46 -6.19 -6.59 10.95
N GLU A 47 -5.49 -5.79 10.17
CA GLU A 47 -5.38 -4.35 10.35
C GLU A 47 -6.55 -3.58 9.74
N ASP A 48 -7.52 -4.24 9.11
CA ASP A 48 -8.65 -3.57 8.43
C ASP A 48 -8.12 -2.50 7.45
N ALA A 49 -7.21 -2.93 6.56
CA ALA A 49 -6.55 -2.04 5.62
C ALA A 49 -7.46 -1.73 4.43
N ASP A 50 -7.46 -0.48 3.98
CA ASP A 50 -8.13 -0.07 2.74
C ASP A 50 -7.32 -0.50 1.50
N ALA A 51 -5.99 -0.57 1.64
CA ALA A 51 -5.10 -0.96 0.56
C ALA A 51 -3.83 -1.71 1.02
N ILE A 52 -3.23 -2.43 0.09
CA ILE A 52 -1.88 -2.99 0.17
C ILE A 52 -1.03 -2.38 -0.94
N ALA A 53 0.18 -1.93 -0.62
CA ALA A 53 1.18 -1.54 -1.61
C ALA A 53 2.37 -2.49 -1.56
N VAL A 54 2.80 -2.94 -2.74
CA VAL A 54 3.88 -3.93 -2.91
C VAL A 54 4.80 -3.51 -4.04
N ASP A 55 6.08 -3.92 -4.00
CA ASP A 55 7.01 -3.67 -5.11
C ASP A 55 6.98 -4.79 -6.17
N GLU A 56 6.60 -6.00 -5.77
CA GLU A 56 6.37 -7.14 -6.66
C GLU A 56 5.09 -7.91 -6.28
N HIS A 57 4.69 -8.89 -7.09
CA HIS A 57 3.61 -9.83 -6.77
C HIS A 57 2.19 -9.26 -6.60
N VAL A 58 1.88 -8.07 -7.12
CA VAL A 58 0.52 -7.46 -7.12
C VAL A 58 -0.59 -8.47 -7.47
N GLY A 59 -0.42 -9.20 -8.58
CA GLY A 59 -1.43 -10.17 -9.04
C GLY A 59 -1.60 -11.36 -8.10
N MET A 60 -0.53 -11.82 -7.46
CA MET A 60 -0.60 -12.93 -6.49
C MET A 60 -1.26 -12.46 -5.19
N VAL A 61 -0.88 -11.30 -4.66
CA VAL A 61 -1.53 -10.71 -3.47
C VAL A 61 -3.02 -10.49 -3.71
N THR A 62 -3.38 -9.96 -4.87
CA THR A 62 -4.79 -9.79 -5.30
C THR A 62 -5.54 -11.14 -5.34
N ALA A 63 -4.92 -12.19 -5.86
CA ALA A 63 -5.52 -13.52 -5.90
C ALA A 63 -5.76 -14.07 -4.48
N ARG A 64 -4.79 -13.91 -3.58
CA ARG A 64 -4.89 -14.36 -2.18
C ARG A 64 -5.98 -13.61 -1.39
N LEU A 65 -6.14 -12.30 -1.60
CA LEU A 65 -7.26 -11.56 -1.02
C LEU A 65 -8.61 -12.12 -1.46
N LYS A 66 -8.76 -12.44 -2.76
CA LYS A 66 -9.98 -13.07 -3.29
C LYS A 66 -10.25 -14.44 -2.66
N GLU A 67 -9.23 -15.27 -2.52
CA GLU A 67 -9.34 -16.59 -1.86
C GLU A 67 -9.81 -16.47 -0.40
N GLN A 68 -9.47 -15.36 0.27
CA GLN A 68 -9.85 -15.08 1.66
C GLN A 68 -11.12 -14.22 1.81
N ASN A 69 -11.85 -13.96 0.71
CA ASN A 69 -13.05 -13.10 0.68
C ASN A 69 -12.81 -11.65 1.14
N ALA A 70 -11.61 -11.11 0.89
CA ALA A 70 -11.19 -9.74 1.24
C ALA A 70 -10.85 -8.92 -0.02
N ALA A 71 -11.62 -9.12 -1.10
CA ALA A 71 -11.36 -8.48 -2.41
C ALA A 71 -11.73 -6.98 -2.44
N ASP A 72 -12.27 -6.45 -1.35
CA ASP A 72 -12.52 -5.04 -1.10
C ASP A 72 -11.25 -4.27 -0.71
N ILE A 73 -10.20 -4.95 -0.25
CA ILE A 73 -8.88 -4.35 -0.03
C ILE A 73 -8.19 -4.16 -1.39
N GLU A 74 -7.85 -2.91 -1.72
CA GLU A 74 -7.21 -2.56 -2.98
C GLU A 74 -5.73 -2.96 -2.98
N VAL A 75 -5.16 -3.32 -4.14
CA VAL A 75 -3.73 -3.68 -4.25
C VAL A 75 -3.06 -2.82 -5.31
N TYR A 76 -1.97 -2.18 -4.94
CA TYR A 76 -1.22 -1.25 -5.79
C TYR A 76 0.25 -1.64 -5.84
N ASP A 77 0.92 -1.27 -6.94
CA ASP A 77 2.37 -1.15 -6.88
C ASP A 77 2.79 0.10 -6.08
N TYR A 78 4.07 0.18 -5.72
CA TYR A 78 4.57 1.29 -4.90
C TYR A 78 4.50 2.67 -5.59
N ILE A 79 4.33 2.74 -6.92
CA ILE A 79 4.19 3.99 -7.66
C ILE A 79 2.73 4.44 -7.59
N ASP A 80 1.80 3.52 -7.85
CA ASP A 80 0.37 3.80 -7.94
C ASP A 80 -0.28 4.06 -6.58
N VAL A 81 0.31 3.57 -5.48
CA VAL A 81 -0.22 3.82 -4.12
C VAL A 81 -0.29 5.30 -3.76
N LEU A 82 0.64 6.13 -4.27
CA LEU A 82 0.61 7.57 -4.02
C LEU A 82 -0.57 8.23 -4.76
N THR A 83 -0.90 7.74 -5.95
CA THR A 83 -2.07 8.17 -6.70
C THR A 83 -3.35 7.75 -6.01
N TRP A 84 -3.40 6.55 -5.45
CA TRP A 84 -4.52 6.10 -4.61
C TRP A 84 -4.70 7.00 -3.39
N ALA A 85 -3.62 7.29 -2.65
CA ALA A 85 -3.67 8.16 -1.48
C ALA A 85 -4.19 9.58 -1.81
N ALA A 86 -3.79 10.12 -2.96
CA ALA A 86 -4.26 11.42 -3.46
C ALA A 86 -5.72 11.43 -3.95
N LYS A 87 -6.34 10.26 -4.15
CA LYS A 87 -7.78 10.11 -4.38
C LYS A 87 -8.53 9.89 -3.07
N ALA A 88 -7.98 9.05 -2.18
CA ALA A 88 -8.56 8.68 -0.90
C ALA A 88 -8.71 9.89 0.03
N LYS A 89 -7.75 10.81 -0.01
CA LYS A 89 -7.96 12.20 0.40
C LYS A 89 -7.96 13.05 -0.85
N VAL A 90 -8.94 13.93 -1.04
CA VAL A 90 -8.89 14.98 -2.06
C VAL A 90 -7.64 15.85 -1.81
N VAL A 91 -6.47 15.44 -2.28
CA VAL A 91 -5.18 16.12 -2.07
C VAL A 91 -4.78 16.75 -3.40
N THR A 92 -4.86 18.08 -3.43
CA THR A 92 -4.69 18.92 -4.61
C THR A 92 -3.25 19.26 -4.97
N ASP A 93 -2.24 18.77 -4.25
CA ASP A 93 -0.85 19.16 -4.48
C ASP A 93 0.05 17.95 -4.73
N LEU A 94 0.14 17.55 -6.00
CA LEU A 94 0.96 16.45 -6.52
C LEU A 94 2.41 16.87 -6.83
N THR A 95 2.83 18.08 -6.43
CA THR A 95 4.14 18.65 -6.81
C THR A 95 5.35 17.91 -6.25
N VAL A 96 5.18 16.96 -5.31
CA VAL A 96 6.29 16.19 -4.72
C VAL A 96 6.67 14.94 -5.56
N ILE A 97 5.77 14.43 -6.42
CA ILE A 97 5.96 13.13 -7.09
C ILE A 97 6.96 13.18 -8.28
N VAL A 98 7.27 14.36 -8.83
CA VAL A 98 8.02 14.50 -10.10
C VAL A 98 9.54 14.76 -9.91
N THR A 99 10.05 15.00 -8.70
CA THR A 99 11.45 15.46 -8.51
C THR A 99 12.47 14.39 -8.11
N LEU A 100 12.12 13.10 -8.15
CA LEU A 100 13.02 11.99 -7.74
C LEU A 100 13.61 11.19 -8.92
N TRP A 101 13.68 11.78 -10.12
CA TRP A 101 14.41 11.23 -11.27
C TRP A 101 15.26 12.31 -11.95
#